data_AF-A0A4Q0YC76-F1
#
_entry.id   AF-A0A4Q0YC76-F1
#
_cell.length_a   1.000
_cell.length_b   1.000
_cell.length_c   1.000
_cell.angle_alpha   90.00
_cell.angle_beta   90.00
_cell.angle_gamma   90.00
#
_symmetry.space_group_name_H-M   'P 1'
#
loop_
_entity.id
_entity.type
_entity.pdbx_description
1 polymer ?
#
loop_
_entity_poly.entity_id
_entity_poly.type
_entity_poly.pdbx_seq_one_letter_code
_entity_poly.pdbx_strand_id
1 'polypeptide(L)'
;MRYTLILLNIFISIFFVACTTQKSLDEEMIKNTKSKSYVSKKSILGDKKVTVGSIEYVSLPAFNLTYKAKIDTGATTTSIHAFDISEFEKDGKKWVKFKLDDTKGGLIEESLPVERVVHIKRHGVENQERYVVKMQLTLGKTTQIIDVSLTDRTKFKYPLLIGKNYLHGHMIVDVSKKFLTSLDEK
;
A
#
# COMPACT_ATOMS: atom_id res chain seq x y z
N MET A 1 -7.92 16.10 -70.66
CA MET A 1 -6.78 16.74 -69.96
C MET A 1 -7.32 17.75 -68.97
N ARG A 2 -6.82 17.73 -67.73
CA ARG A 2 -7.15 18.57 -66.54
C ARG A 2 -8.20 18.02 -65.57
N TYR A 3 -7.88 16.88 -64.94
CA TYR A 3 -8.38 16.52 -63.61
C TYR A 3 -7.17 16.21 -62.73
N THR A 4 -6.48 17.24 -62.28
CA THR A 4 -5.40 17.12 -61.29
C THR A 4 -5.30 18.47 -60.61
N LEU A 5 -6.08 18.70 -59.54
CA LEU A 5 -5.72 19.63 -58.45
C LEU A 5 -6.65 19.69 -57.21
N ILE A 6 -7.65 18.81 -57.02
CA ILE A 6 -8.59 18.96 -55.87
C ILE A 6 -8.40 17.89 -54.76
N LEU A 7 -7.59 16.85 -54.94
CA LEU A 7 -7.50 15.75 -53.97
C LEU A 7 -6.39 15.84 -52.92
N LEU A 8 -5.62 16.94 -52.84
CA LEU A 8 -4.54 17.07 -51.83
C LEU A 8 -4.89 17.97 -50.62
N ASN A 9 -6.09 18.57 -50.58
CA ASN A 9 -6.51 19.40 -49.45
C ASN A 9 -7.59 18.78 -48.55
N ILE A 10 -8.21 17.66 -48.95
CA ILE A 10 -9.23 16.98 -48.13
C ILE A 10 -8.59 16.02 -47.11
N PHE A 11 -7.44 15.41 -47.42
CA PHE A 11 -6.78 14.47 -46.51
C PHE A 11 -6.05 15.14 -45.33
N ILE A 12 -5.50 16.34 -45.51
CA ILE A 12 -4.85 17.09 -44.42
C ILE A 12 -5.88 17.59 -43.40
N SER A 13 -7.08 17.96 -43.84
CA SER A 13 -8.15 18.42 -42.94
C SER A 13 -8.76 17.28 -42.12
N ILE A 14 -8.86 16.06 -42.66
CA ILE A 14 -9.43 14.91 -41.92
C ILE A 14 -8.45 14.42 -40.84
N PHE A 15 -7.13 14.44 -41.10
CA PHE A 15 -6.12 14.04 -40.11
C PHE A 15 -5.98 15.05 -38.96
N PHE A 16 -6.16 16.35 -39.23
CA PHE A 16 -6.15 17.40 -38.21
C PHE A 16 -7.41 17.37 -37.32
N VAL A 17 -8.57 17.02 -37.90
CA VAL A 17 -9.83 16.86 -37.15
C VAL A 17 -9.81 15.62 -36.25
N ALA A 18 -9.23 14.49 -36.69
CA ALA A 18 -9.12 13.29 -35.85
C ALA A 18 -8.14 13.43 -34.66
N CYS A 19 -7.07 14.23 -34.83
CA CYS A 19 -6.08 14.46 -33.76
C CYS A 19 -6.62 15.38 -32.64
N THR A 20 -7.53 16.31 -32.97
CA THR A 20 -8.15 17.20 -31.98
C THR A 20 -9.23 16.49 -31.15
N THR A 21 -9.92 15.48 -31.69
CA THR A 21 -10.93 14.71 -30.97
C THR A 21 -10.37 13.69 -29.96
N GLN A 22 -9.15 13.17 -30.16
CA GLN A 22 -8.55 12.26 -29.19
C GLN A 22 -8.14 12.99 -27.91
N LYS A 23 -7.65 14.23 -28.04
CA LYS A 23 -7.21 15.05 -26.91
C LYS A 23 -8.37 15.47 -25.99
N SER A 24 -9.58 15.65 -26.54
CA SER A 24 -10.77 16.01 -25.76
C SER A 24 -11.38 14.83 -24.98
N LEU A 25 -11.27 13.60 -25.49
CA LEU A 25 -11.78 12.40 -24.80
C LEU A 25 -10.85 11.94 -23.65
N ASP A 26 -9.54 12.07 -23.83
CA ASP A 26 -8.56 11.78 -22.77
C ASP A 26 -8.61 12.83 -21.65
N GLU A 27 -8.84 14.11 -21.97
CA GLU A 27 -9.02 15.17 -20.96
C GLU A 27 -10.32 15.02 -20.15
N GLU A 28 -11.39 14.48 -20.73
CA GLU A 28 -12.66 14.21 -20.03
C GLU A 28 -12.53 13.02 -19.04
N MET A 29 -11.78 11.98 -19.42
CA MET A 29 -11.40 10.87 -18.51
C MET A 29 -10.48 11.33 -17.36
N ILE A 30 -9.55 12.25 -17.63
CA ILE A 30 -8.62 12.78 -16.60
C ILE A 30 -9.33 13.77 -15.66
N LYS A 31 -10.30 14.58 -16.13
CA LYS A 31 -11.12 15.44 -15.27
C LYS A 31 -12.07 14.66 -14.36
N ASN A 32 -12.65 13.56 -14.85
CA ASN A 32 -13.59 12.75 -14.07
C ASN A 32 -12.89 11.82 -13.05
N THR A 33 -11.57 11.63 -13.20
CA THR A 33 -10.76 10.83 -12.26
C THR A 33 -10.13 11.69 -11.14
N LYS A 34 -9.95 13.00 -11.35
CA LYS A 34 -9.28 13.90 -10.39
C LYS A 34 -10.17 14.52 -9.30
N SER A 35 -11.48 14.25 -9.26
CA SER A 35 -12.40 14.75 -8.22
C SER A 35 -13.01 13.67 -7.32
N LYS A 36 -12.67 12.38 -7.51
CA LYS A 36 -12.91 11.35 -6.48
C LYS A 36 -11.81 11.41 -5.42
N SER A 37 -11.75 12.55 -4.73
CA SER A 37 -11.31 12.56 -3.34
C SER A 37 -12.18 11.53 -2.60
N TYR A 38 -11.56 10.46 -2.08
CA TYR A 38 -12.21 9.55 -1.13
C TYR A 38 -12.47 10.32 0.16
N VAL A 39 -13.44 11.23 0.12
CA VAL A 39 -14.03 11.85 1.29
C VAL A 39 -14.88 10.75 1.91
N SER A 40 -14.33 10.15 2.96
CA SER A 40 -15.08 9.35 3.92
C SER A 40 -16.37 10.11 4.25
N LYS A 41 -17.50 9.57 3.80
CA LYS A 41 -18.82 10.07 4.14
C LYS A 41 -19.01 9.82 5.63
N LYS A 42 -18.72 10.83 6.45
CA LYS A 42 -18.89 10.81 7.91
C LYS A 42 -20.36 10.52 8.24
N SER A 43 -20.67 9.27 8.56
CA SER A 43 -21.96 8.87 9.11
C SER A 43 -22.05 9.32 10.57
N ILE A 44 -22.96 10.25 10.85
CA ILE A 44 -23.40 10.59 12.22
C ILE A 44 -24.40 9.51 12.68
N LEU A 45 -23.91 8.26 12.74
CA LEU A 45 -24.59 7.13 13.38
C LEU A 45 -23.46 6.26 13.92
N GLY A 46 -23.29 6.24 15.25
CA GLY A 46 -22.06 5.84 15.95
C GLY A 46 -21.29 4.72 15.26
N ASP A 47 -20.13 5.07 14.67
CA ASP A 47 -19.26 4.13 13.96
C ASP A 47 -18.97 2.95 14.89
N LYS A 48 -19.61 1.81 14.62
CA LYS A 48 -19.39 0.59 15.38
C LYS A 48 -17.97 0.13 15.09
N LYS A 49 -17.04 0.52 15.97
CA LYS A 49 -15.64 0.11 15.91
C LYS A 49 -15.56 -1.42 15.93
N VAL A 50 -14.67 -1.96 15.11
CA VAL A 50 -14.41 -3.41 15.08
C VAL A 50 -13.60 -3.77 16.32
N THR A 51 -14.03 -4.77 17.08
CA THR A 51 -13.24 -5.29 18.19
C THR A 51 -12.29 -6.36 17.66
N VAL A 52 -11.00 -6.22 17.99
CA VAL A 52 -9.92 -7.13 17.59
C VAL A 52 -9.20 -7.63 18.85
N GLY A 53 -8.64 -8.83 18.81
CA GLY A 53 -7.84 -9.39 19.89
C GLY A 53 -6.43 -8.79 19.96
N SER A 54 -5.67 -9.21 20.98
CA SER A 54 -4.24 -8.90 21.11
C SER A 54 -3.36 -9.47 20.00
N ILE A 55 -3.84 -10.52 19.32
CA ILE A 55 -3.20 -11.17 18.17
C ILE A 55 -4.29 -11.47 17.15
N GLU A 56 -4.02 -11.18 15.88
CA GLU A 56 -4.94 -11.44 14.76
C GLU A 56 -4.20 -12.03 13.57
N TYR A 57 -4.95 -12.63 12.66
CA TYR A 57 -4.46 -12.92 11.31
C TYR A 57 -4.63 -11.69 10.43
N VAL A 58 -3.57 -11.33 9.70
CA VAL A 58 -3.57 -10.18 8.79
C VAL A 58 -3.06 -10.63 7.44
N SER A 59 -3.89 -10.43 6.41
CA SER A 59 -3.56 -10.74 5.04
C SER A 59 -2.86 -9.56 4.36
N LEU A 60 -1.93 -9.90 3.48
CA LEU A 60 -1.16 -9.03 2.61
C LEU A 60 -1.49 -9.43 1.16
N PRO A 61 -2.60 -8.92 0.58
CA PRO A 61 -3.16 -9.48 -0.66
C PRO A 61 -2.23 -9.40 -1.87
N ALA A 62 -1.47 -8.30 -1.99
CA ALA A 62 -0.52 -8.11 -3.09
C ALA A 62 0.60 -9.17 -3.11
N PHE A 63 0.85 -9.82 -1.97
CA PHE A 63 1.92 -10.81 -1.80
C PHE A 63 1.35 -12.23 -1.62
N ASN A 64 0.03 -12.39 -1.60
CA ASN A 64 -0.65 -13.64 -1.26
C ASN A 64 -0.16 -14.24 0.09
N LEU A 65 0.11 -13.37 1.06
CA LEU A 65 0.61 -13.76 2.40
C LEU A 65 -0.44 -13.52 3.47
N THR A 66 -0.36 -14.29 4.56
CA THR A 66 -1.14 -14.05 5.78
C THR A 66 -0.26 -14.28 6.99
N TYR A 67 -0.07 -13.27 7.84
CA TYR A 67 0.73 -13.38 9.05
C TYR A 67 -0.10 -13.38 10.32
N LYS A 68 0.38 -14.08 11.35
CA LYS A 68 -0.02 -13.78 12.73
C LYS A 68 0.63 -12.46 13.13
N ALA A 69 -0.20 -11.48 13.47
CA ALA A 69 0.24 -10.16 13.85
C ALA A 69 -0.06 -9.87 15.32
N LYS A 70 0.88 -9.22 16.01
CA LYS A 70 0.61 -8.63 17.32
C LYS A 70 -0.08 -7.28 17.13
N ILE A 71 -1.19 -7.06 17.81
CA ILE A 71 -1.84 -5.75 17.87
C ILE A 71 -1.19 -4.94 19.00
N ASP A 72 -0.57 -3.81 18.66
CA ASP A 72 0.25 -3.03 19.58
C ASP A 72 -0.15 -1.55 19.58
N THR A 73 -0.97 -1.18 20.57
CA THR A 73 -1.45 0.20 20.74
C THR A 73 -0.34 1.18 21.16
N GLY A 74 0.81 0.68 21.63
CA GLY A 74 1.97 1.48 21.96
C GLY A 74 2.80 1.88 20.74
N ALA A 75 2.69 1.15 19.63
CA ALA A 75 3.42 1.44 18.41
C ALA A 75 2.70 2.47 17.54
N THR A 76 3.41 3.52 17.11
CA THR A 76 2.85 4.51 16.18
C THR A 76 2.68 3.96 14.77
N THR A 77 3.66 3.19 14.29
CA THR A 77 3.72 2.68 12.92
C THR A 77 3.76 1.15 12.92
N THR A 78 3.00 0.56 12.02
CA THR A 78 3.03 -0.88 11.70
C THR A 78 4.42 -1.28 11.18
N SER A 79 4.91 -2.45 11.58
CA SER A 79 6.20 -2.97 11.13
C SER A 79 6.10 -4.43 10.72
N ILE A 80 6.80 -4.79 9.65
CA ILE A 80 6.85 -6.15 9.12
C ILE A 80 8.28 -6.68 9.16
N HIS A 81 8.41 -7.98 9.40
CA HIS A 81 9.66 -8.68 9.23
C HIS A 81 10.04 -8.64 7.75
N ALA A 82 11.22 -8.11 7.47
CA ALA A 82 11.86 -8.22 6.18
C ALA A 82 13.37 -8.38 6.38
N PHE A 83 14.02 -9.05 5.42
CA PHE A 83 15.46 -9.26 5.41
C PHE A 83 16.01 -9.04 3.98
N ASP A 84 17.34 -9.10 3.82
CA ASP A 84 18.05 -8.76 2.58
C ASP A 84 17.61 -7.40 2.00
N ILE A 85 17.46 -6.41 2.88
CA ILE A 85 16.95 -5.08 2.52
C ILE A 85 18.06 -4.29 1.83
N SER A 86 17.84 -3.91 0.58
CA SER A 86 18.78 -3.11 -0.23
C SER A 86 18.07 -1.98 -0.95
N GLU A 87 18.60 -0.76 -0.83
CA GLU A 87 18.08 0.38 -1.60
C GLU A 87 18.66 0.43 -3.02
N PHE A 88 17.88 0.94 -3.96
CA PHE A 88 18.31 1.22 -5.33
C PHE A 88 17.51 2.38 -5.92
N GLU A 89 17.99 2.94 -7.02
CA GLU A 89 17.30 3.99 -7.76
C GLU A 89 16.61 3.41 -9.00
N LYS A 90 15.36 3.81 -9.23
CA LYS A 90 14.61 3.49 -10.45
C LYS A 90 13.80 4.71 -10.87
N ASP A 91 14.01 5.15 -12.11
CA ASP A 91 13.36 6.31 -12.71
C ASP A 91 13.51 7.60 -11.85
N GLY A 92 14.70 7.82 -11.28
CA GLY A 92 14.98 8.98 -10.41
C GLY A 92 14.32 8.92 -9.02
N LYS A 93 13.75 7.78 -8.63
CA LYS A 93 13.10 7.59 -7.32
C LYS A 93 13.84 6.53 -6.51
N LYS A 94 13.84 6.68 -5.18
CA LYS A 94 14.35 5.66 -4.25
C LYS A 94 13.37 4.49 -4.14
N TRP A 95 13.91 3.29 -4.29
CA TRP A 95 13.22 2.01 -4.10
C TRP A 95 13.98 1.17 -3.09
N VAL A 96 13.29 0.21 -2.50
CA VAL A 96 13.88 -0.78 -1.62
C VAL A 96 13.46 -2.17 -2.08
N LYS A 97 14.44 -3.03 -2.28
CA LYS A 97 14.29 -4.47 -2.50
C LYS A 97 14.42 -5.18 -1.15
N PHE A 98 13.56 -6.15 -0.89
CA PHE A 98 13.55 -6.90 0.37
C PHE A 98 12.90 -8.27 0.18
N LYS A 99 13.13 -9.15 1.15
CA LYS A 99 12.51 -10.48 1.22
C LYS A 99 11.57 -10.61 2.40
N LEU A 100 10.49 -11.36 2.19
CA LEU A 100 9.50 -11.75 3.18
C LEU A 100 9.45 -13.29 3.29
N ASP A 101 9.26 -13.82 4.49
CA ASP A 101 9.04 -15.24 4.70
C ASP A 101 7.61 -15.64 4.29
N ASP A 102 7.45 -16.60 3.39
CA ASP A 102 6.15 -17.22 3.19
C ASP A 102 5.85 -18.12 4.39
N THR A 103 4.65 -17.97 4.93
CA THR A 103 4.09 -18.87 5.95
C THR A 103 4.09 -20.35 5.59
N LYS A 104 4.22 -20.69 4.30
CA LYS A 104 4.35 -22.05 3.78
C LYS A 104 5.80 -22.53 3.62
N GLY A 105 6.79 -21.76 4.09
CA GLY A 105 8.20 -22.12 4.06
C GLY A 105 8.96 -21.68 2.79
N GLY A 106 8.32 -20.87 1.95
CA GLY A 106 8.97 -20.19 0.80
C GLY A 106 9.50 -18.81 1.15
N LEU A 107 10.07 -18.13 0.15
CA LEU A 107 10.52 -16.74 0.25
C LEU A 107 9.89 -15.91 -0.88
N ILE A 108 9.53 -14.68 -0.57
CA ILE A 108 9.01 -13.70 -1.54
C ILE A 108 10.00 -12.54 -1.60
N GLU A 109 10.59 -12.31 -2.77
CA GLU A 109 11.43 -11.13 -3.05
C GLU A 109 10.61 -10.09 -3.78
N GLU A 110 10.58 -8.87 -3.25
CA GLU A 110 9.79 -7.77 -3.81
C GLU A 110 10.54 -6.45 -3.75
N SER A 111 10.05 -5.47 -4.50
CA SER A 111 10.62 -4.12 -4.50
C SER A 111 9.52 -3.07 -4.52
N LEU A 112 9.59 -2.12 -3.58
CA LEU A 112 8.61 -1.03 -3.46
C LEU A 112 9.29 0.34 -3.41
N PRO A 113 8.60 1.41 -3.84
CA PRO A 113 9.08 2.77 -3.64
C PRO A 113 9.23 3.08 -2.14
N VAL A 114 10.31 3.78 -1.78
CA VAL A 114 10.53 4.25 -0.41
C VAL A 114 9.65 5.47 -0.16
N GLU A 115 8.77 5.38 0.85
CA GLU A 115 7.97 6.52 1.31
C GLU A 115 8.81 7.47 2.18
N ARG A 116 9.60 6.89 3.09
CA ARG A 116 10.55 7.62 3.95
C ARG A 116 11.57 6.69 4.60
N VAL A 117 12.67 7.27 5.06
CA VAL A 117 13.72 6.58 5.83
C VAL A 117 13.71 7.09 7.27
N VAL A 118 13.63 6.18 8.25
CA VAL A 118 13.69 6.49 9.68
C VAL A 118 15.07 6.15 10.21
N HIS A 119 15.73 7.15 10.79
CA HIS A 119 17.03 6.97 11.43
C HIS A 119 16.81 6.68 12.92
N ILE A 120 17.16 5.49 13.36
CA ILE A 120 17.08 5.08 14.76
C ILE A 120 18.45 5.28 15.39
N LYS A 121 18.56 6.36 16.15
CA LYS A 121 19.73 6.65 16.98
C LYS A 121 19.72 5.72 18.19
N ARG A 122 20.77 4.93 18.35
CA ARG A 122 21.02 4.14 19.57
C ARG A 122 22.32 4.59 20.18
N HIS A 123 22.32 4.86 21.48
CA HIS A 123 23.55 5.18 22.19
C HIS A 123 24.44 3.93 22.25
N GLY A 124 25.66 4.03 21.74
CA GLY A 124 26.67 2.95 21.80
C GLY A 124 26.50 1.83 20.77
N VAL A 125 25.60 1.95 19.81
CA VAL A 125 25.43 1.00 18.69
C VAL A 125 25.31 1.78 17.39
N GLU A 126 25.70 1.17 16.27
CA GLU A 126 25.55 1.74 14.95
C GLU A 126 24.09 2.17 14.70
N ASN A 127 23.93 3.34 14.08
CA ASN A 127 22.61 3.88 13.74
C ASN A 127 21.91 2.90 12.79
N GLN A 128 20.66 2.57 13.10
CA GLN A 128 19.88 1.68 12.26
C GLN A 128 18.91 2.51 11.41
N GLU A 129 19.02 2.39 10.09
CA GLU A 129 18.02 2.94 9.18
C GLU A 129 16.87 1.95 8.99
N ARG A 130 15.65 2.48 8.85
CA ARG A 130 14.47 1.70 8.49
C ARG A 130 13.73 2.36 7.35
N TYR A 131 13.59 1.61 6.27
CA TYR A 131 12.75 1.99 5.14
C TYR A 131 11.29 1.81 5.52
N VAL A 132 10.46 2.75 5.09
CA VAL A 132 9.01 2.71 5.19
C VAL A 132 8.44 2.68 3.79
N VAL A 133 7.52 1.75 3.54
CA VAL A 133 6.86 1.53 2.26
C VAL A 133 5.34 1.53 2.45
N LYS A 134 4.57 1.78 1.39
CA LYS A 134 3.12 1.61 1.41
C LYS A 134 2.77 0.14 1.15
N MET A 135 1.96 -0.45 2.02
CA MET A 135 1.45 -1.81 1.83
C MET A 135 -0.04 -1.89 2.12
N GLN A 136 -0.76 -2.74 1.38
CA GLN A 136 -2.16 -3.05 1.62
C GLN A 136 -2.28 -4.22 2.61
N LEU A 137 -2.94 -3.97 3.74
CA LEU A 137 -3.16 -4.96 4.80
C LEU A 137 -4.66 -5.14 5.05
N THR A 138 -5.07 -6.39 5.23
CA THR A 138 -6.45 -6.79 5.56
C THR A 138 -6.49 -7.47 6.92
N LEU A 139 -7.27 -6.92 7.84
CA LEU A 139 -7.56 -7.48 9.17
C LEU A 139 -9.07 -7.60 9.32
N GLY A 140 -9.55 -8.84 9.46
CA GLY A 140 -10.98 -9.12 9.37
C GLY A 140 -11.55 -8.62 8.04
N LYS A 141 -12.55 -7.73 8.13
CA LYS A 141 -13.21 -7.09 6.98
C LYS A 141 -12.63 -5.73 6.59
N THR A 142 -11.60 -5.27 7.30
CA THR A 142 -11.02 -3.95 7.08
C THR A 142 -9.76 -4.09 6.24
N THR A 143 -9.72 -3.40 5.11
CA THR A 143 -8.52 -3.32 4.25
C THR A 143 -8.05 -1.87 4.19
N GLN A 144 -6.76 -1.64 4.43
CA GLN A 144 -6.16 -0.32 4.38
C GLN A 144 -4.79 -0.36 3.71
N ILE A 145 -4.46 0.71 2.97
CA ILE A 145 -3.09 0.97 2.49
C ILE A 145 -2.43 1.89 3.50
N ILE A 146 -1.37 1.42 4.15
CA ILE A 146 -0.69 2.14 5.24
C ILE A 146 0.82 2.14 5.07
N ASP A 147 1.47 3.02 5.83
CA ASP A 147 2.92 2.99 6.04
C ASP A 147 3.31 1.77 6.86
N VAL A 148 4.23 0.98 6.32
CA VAL A 148 4.82 -0.18 6.98
C VAL A 148 6.33 -0.04 7.00
N SER A 149 6.92 -0.12 8.20
CA SER A 149 8.36 -0.15 8.37
C SER A 149 8.89 -1.56 8.12
N LEU A 150 9.89 -1.67 7.24
CA LEU A 150 10.65 -2.89 7.03
C LEU A 150 11.68 -3.02 8.17
N THR A 151 11.72 -4.16 8.86
CA THR A 151 12.61 -4.37 10.02
C THR A 151 12.98 -5.84 10.15
N ASP A 152 14.23 -6.12 10.52
CA ASP A 152 14.58 -7.46 10.98
C ASP A 152 13.90 -7.75 12.33
N ARG A 153 12.97 -8.72 12.31
CA ARG A 153 12.21 -9.17 13.47
C ARG A 153 12.48 -10.65 13.77
N THR A 154 13.59 -11.22 13.32
CA THR A 154 13.97 -12.64 13.54
C THR A 154 13.92 -13.04 15.01
N LYS A 155 14.24 -12.11 15.92
CA LYS A 155 14.22 -12.35 17.38
C LYS A 155 12.84 -12.21 18.03
N PHE A 156 11.79 -11.90 17.26
CA PHE A 156 10.44 -11.67 17.77
C PHE A 156 9.51 -12.81 17.36
N LYS A 157 8.53 -13.09 18.22
CA LYS A 157 7.54 -14.15 17.98
C LYS A 157 6.59 -13.90 16.81
N TYR A 158 6.34 -12.63 16.47
CA TYR A 158 5.38 -12.24 15.44
C TYR A 158 6.09 -11.44 14.34
N PRO A 159 6.01 -11.91 13.08
CA PRO A 159 6.65 -11.22 11.95
C PRO A 159 5.95 -9.90 11.64
N LEU A 160 4.67 -9.75 11.98
CA LEU A 160 3.91 -8.51 11.77
C LEU A 160 3.47 -7.90 13.09
N LEU A 161 3.58 -6.58 13.19
CA LEU A 161 3.09 -5.78 14.32
C LEU A 161 2.20 -4.67 13.77
N ILE A 162 0.94 -4.64 14.21
CA ILE A 162 -0.05 -3.65 13.80
C ILE A 162 -0.06 -2.49 14.80
N GLY A 163 0.28 -1.30 14.32
CA GLY A 163 0.36 -0.08 15.13
C GLY A 163 -0.87 0.82 15.02
N LYS A 164 -0.84 1.95 15.73
CA LYS A 164 -1.90 2.97 15.74
C LYS A 164 -2.26 3.48 14.35
N ASN A 165 -1.31 3.56 13.41
CA ASN A 165 -1.60 4.01 12.04
C ASN A 165 -2.59 3.12 11.28
N TYR A 166 -2.79 1.87 11.71
CA TYR A 166 -3.83 0.99 11.19
C TYR A 166 -5.09 1.00 12.07
N LEU A 167 -4.93 1.06 13.40
CA LEU A 167 -6.02 0.88 14.38
C LEU A 167 -6.87 2.14 14.57
N HIS A 168 -6.27 3.32 14.42
CA HIS A 168 -6.86 4.59 14.81
C HIS A 168 -8.19 4.85 14.08
N GLY A 169 -9.21 5.26 14.82
CA GLY A 169 -10.54 5.60 14.27
C GLY A 169 -11.46 4.42 14.00
N HIS A 170 -10.94 3.20 13.82
CA HIS A 170 -11.72 2.07 13.29
C HIS A 170 -11.87 0.87 14.24
N MET A 171 -10.94 0.71 15.20
CA MET A 171 -10.83 -0.53 15.97
C MET A 171 -10.75 -0.30 17.49
N ILE A 172 -11.22 -1.30 18.26
CA ILE A 172 -11.04 -1.45 19.71
C ILE A 172 -10.24 -2.74 19.94
N VAL A 173 -9.25 -2.70 20.83
CA VAL A 173 -8.41 -3.87 21.12
C VAL A 173 -8.84 -4.51 22.44
N ASP A 174 -9.31 -5.74 22.38
CA ASP A 174 -9.56 -6.60 23.54
C ASP A 174 -8.30 -7.45 23.82
N VAL A 175 -7.56 -7.05 24.86
CA VAL A 175 -6.30 -7.71 25.25
C VAL A 175 -6.51 -9.11 25.83
N SER A 176 -7.72 -9.44 26.28
CA SER A 176 -8.07 -10.76 26.83
C SER A 176 -8.39 -11.79 25.75
N LYS A 177 -8.51 -11.36 24.49
CA LYS A 177 -8.86 -12.20 23.35
C LYS A 177 -7.74 -12.25 22.30
N LYS A 178 -7.84 -13.25 21.43
CA LYS A 178 -6.96 -13.49 20.27
C LYS A 178 -7.81 -14.07 19.16
N PHE A 179 -7.49 -13.76 17.91
CA PHE A 179 -8.15 -14.29 16.71
C PHE A 179 -9.66 -14.07 16.74
N LEU A 180 -10.09 -12.85 17.08
CA LEU A 180 -11.52 -12.50 17.09
C LEU A 180 -12.05 -12.29 15.68
N THR A 181 -11.18 -11.98 14.73
CA THR A 181 -11.58 -11.72 13.35
C THR A 181 -11.26 -12.92 12.46
N SER A 182 -12.20 -13.23 11.56
CA SER A 182 -11.95 -14.12 10.42
C SER A 182 -11.59 -13.27 9.21
N LEU A 183 -10.57 -13.71 8.46
CA LEU A 183 -10.36 -13.20 7.11
C LEU A 183 -11.47 -13.80 6.24
N ASP A 184 -12.15 -12.97 5.46
CA ASP A 184 -13.11 -13.49 4.48
C ASP A 184 -12.32 -14.26 3.42
N GLU A 185 -12.57 -15.57 3.29
CA GLU A 185 -12.04 -16.37 2.18
C GLU A 185 -12.68 -15.85 0.88
N LYS A 186 -11.84 -15.45 -0.08
CA LYS A 186 -12.27 -15.14 -1.45
C LYS A 186 -12.07 -16.36 -2.34
#